data_AF-A0A929HZN5-F1
#
_entry.id   AF-A0A929HZN5-F1
#
_cell.length_a   1.000
_cell.length_b   1.000
_cell.length_c   1.000
_cell.angle_alpha   90.00
_cell.angle_beta   90.00
_cell.angle_gamma   90.00
#
_symmetry.space_group_name_H-M   'P 1'
#
loop_
_entity.id
_entity.type
_entity.pdbx_description
1 polymer ?
#
loop_
_entity_poly.entity_id
_entity_poly.type
_entity_poly.pdbx_seq_one_letter_code
_entity_poly.pdbx_strand_id
1 'polypeptide(L)'
;LPTDNGKKVYDQFGGQLIPPEDQTLVDEVTGSVKEIKMMDFEKARAKGLIEFIGQEVDNAYYNAVCPVSLSDERDIKIVFSPLHGTGITSIYPILKKLGFDVTLDPETSNLSGAFENVTFNIPNPEVVESFASSLPFAEKTGADILISSDPDADRIGLMLKHNDSWQFLTGNEIGIILTNYAISKYASLGRLNRNSTIIKTDVTTSLMQKIAAENGVHTIGDLLVGFKYIADVMNRIEQDGKIDDFIFGAEESHGYLTGNYARDKDAACAAIWLAEHAAELKKQQKTLLDDLNDIYASYGYCHNYLTEIRLLGAKGMEQIALIMDHLRGTHIESLDQFVIKEKLDRLQGEPQPHLSKTDTSARNMLIYNLGNTENTTSIRVTVRPSGTEPKIKMYFEVFGKPCELENLEDEKHQISALRHNLEKVFMQYCYRLLDVDFPDRGFLLFWQLPLVDKLKYFDIEDDIVNLKNISAAGDRKAKLDNLLKFLGANPIQKVDKAFKEKFNMGIEEYLNLEE
;
A
#
# COMPACT_ATOMS: atom_id res chain seq x y z
N LEU A 1 -18.25 5.25 14.39
CA LEU A 1 -17.25 4.18 14.61
C LEU A 1 -17.11 3.41 13.31
N PRO A 2 -15.90 2.96 12.95
CA PRO A 2 -15.65 2.06 11.83
C PRO A 2 -16.53 0.82 11.93
N THR A 3 -16.90 0.26 10.79
CA THR A 3 -17.76 -0.93 10.70
C THR A 3 -16.98 -2.24 10.76
N ASP A 4 -15.65 -2.17 10.63
CA ASP A 4 -14.80 -3.32 10.38
C ASP A 4 -14.02 -3.72 11.64
N ASN A 5 -13.86 -5.02 11.84
CA ASN A 5 -13.02 -5.61 12.89
C ASN A 5 -12.24 -6.80 12.30
N GLY A 6 -10.99 -6.98 12.72
CA GLY A 6 -10.09 -7.99 12.18
C GLY A 6 -9.51 -8.89 13.27
N LYS A 7 -9.20 -10.14 12.91
CA LYS A 7 -8.44 -11.07 13.74
C LYS A 7 -7.39 -11.75 12.88
N LYS A 8 -6.12 -11.70 13.30
CA LYS A 8 -5.02 -12.46 12.72
C LYS A 8 -4.66 -13.62 13.67
N VAL A 9 -4.22 -14.75 13.11
CA VAL A 9 -3.77 -15.91 13.87
C VAL A 9 -2.36 -16.26 13.41
N TYR A 10 -1.47 -16.38 14.38
CA TYR A 10 -0.06 -16.65 14.19
C TYR A 10 0.29 -18.02 14.78
N ASP A 11 1.24 -18.72 14.16
CA ASP A 11 1.76 -20.00 14.65
C ASP A 11 2.94 -19.83 15.62
N GLN A 12 3.54 -20.96 16.05
CA GLN A 12 4.70 -20.93 16.94
C GLN A 12 5.96 -20.28 16.35
N PHE A 13 6.01 -20.05 15.03
CA PHE A 13 7.11 -19.35 14.37
C PHE A 13 6.84 -17.83 14.28
N GLY A 14 5.66 -17.38 14.71
CA GLY A 14 5.24 -15.98 14.66
C GLY A 14 4.72 -15.54 13.29
N GLY A 15 4.55 -16.47 12.34
CA GLY A 15 4.00 -16.20 11.01
C GLY A 15 2.50 -16.48 10.95
N GLN A 16 1.79 -15.86 10.00
CA GLN A 16 0.40 -16.22 9.74
C GLN A 16 0.32 -17.59 9.06
N LEU A 17 -0.76 -18.32 9.32
CA LEU A 17 -0.98 -19.64 8.73
C LEU A 17 -1.00 -19.60 7.20
N ILE A 18 -0.26 -20.50 6.57
CA ILE A 18 -0.28 -20.77 5.14
C ILE A 18 -1.13 -22.02 4.84
N PRO A 19 -1.46 -22.30 3.57
CA PRO A 19 -2.08 -23.56 3.23
C PRO A 19 -1.21 -24.78 3.51
N PRO A 20 -1.79 -25.90 4.00
CA PRO A 20 -3.22 -26.12 4.25
C PRO A 20 -3.70 -25.75 5.68
N GLU A 21 -2.82 -25.27 6.56
CA GLU A 21 -3.14 -24.98 7.97
C GLU A 21 -4.18 -23.86 8.12
N ASP A 22 -4.14 -22.85 7.25
CA ASP A 22 -5.14 -21.77 7.23
C ASP A 22 -6.56 -22.29 6.94
N GLN A 23 -6.70 -23.21 5.98
CA GLN A 23 -7.98 -23.87 5.70
C GLN A 23 -8.40 -24.78 6.86
N THR A 24 -7.45 -25.49 7.47
CA THR A 24 -7.73 -26.37 8.62
C THR A 24 -8.34 -25.57 9.76
N LEU A 25 -7.80 -24.38 10.06
CA LEU A 25 -8.38 -23.47 11.04
C LEU A 25 -9.80 -23.03 10.65
N VAL A 26 -10.02 -22.64 9.39
CA VAL A 26 -11.35 -22.23 8.90
C VAL A 26 -12.36 -23.37 9.02
N ASP A 27 -12.00 -24.57 8.60
CA ASP A 27 -12.87 -25.74 8.65
C ASP A 27 -13.21 -26.13 10.09
N GLU A 28 -12.25 -26.06 11.01
CA GLU A 28 -12.48 -26.35 12.42
C GLU A 28 -13.41 -25.31 13.06
N VAL A 29 -13.17 -24.02 12.83
CA VAL A 29 -14.00 -22.93 13.39
C VAL A 29 -15.42 -22.97 12.82
N THR A 30 -15.59 -23.27 11.54
CA THR A 30 -16.91 -23.23 10.88
C THR A 30 -17.68 -24.55 10.95
N GLY A 31 -17.01 -25.69 11.07
CA GLY A 31 -17.61 -27.03 11.04
C GLY A 31 -17.66 -27.75 12.39
N SER A 32 -16.66 -27.54 13.24
CA SER A 32 -16.49 -28.33 14.48
C SER A 32 -16.89 -27.60 15.75
N VAL A 33 -16.80 -26.26 15.78
CA VAL A 33 -17.15 -25.45 16.96
C VAL A 33 -18.67 -25.42 17.14
N LYS A 34 -19.18 -26.23 18.06
CA LYS A 34 -20.62 -26.31 18.42
C LYS A 34 -21.02 -25.45 19.61
N GLU A 35 -20.04 -25.04 20.40
CA GLU A 35 -20.24 -24.28 21.64
C GLU A 35 -19.05 -23.36 21.88
N ILE A 36 -19.33 -22.11 22.25
CA ILE A 36 -18.32 -21.18 22.76
C ILE A 36 -18.31 -21.32 24.29
N LYS A 37 -17.30 -22.02 24.82
CA LYS A 37 -17.11 -22.15 26.26
C LYS A 37 -16.66 -20.81 26.84
N MET A 38 -17.52 -20.21 27.64
CA MET A 38 -17.24 -18.93 28.30
C MET A 38 -16.86 -19.13 29.76
N MET A 39 -15.99 -18.25 30.26
CA MET A 39 -15.68 -18.12 31.68
C MET A 39 -15.72 -16.64 32.05
N ASP A 40 -16.14 -16.35 33.27
CA ASP A 40 -16.00 -15.01 33.84
C ASP A 40 -14.52 -14.59 33.86
N PHE A 41 -14.24 -13.36 33.43
CA PHE A 41 -12.89 -12.83 33.27
C PHE A 41 -12.09 -12.88 34.59
N GLU A 42 -12.74 -12.49 35.69
CA GLU A 42 -12.11 -12.48 37.02
C GLU A 42 -11.81 -13.89 37.52
N LYS A 43 -12.69 -14.86 37.23
CA LYS A 43 -12.39 -16.28 37.49
C LYS A 43 -11.26 -16.82 36.63
N ALA A 44 -11.18 -16.44 35.35
CA ALA A 44 -10.09 -16.84 34.46
C ALA A 44 -8.75 -16.27 34.96
N ARG A 45 -8.75 -15.00 35.39
CA ARG A 45 -7.60 -14.34 36.03
C ARG A 45 -7.18 -15.05 37.32
N ALA A 46 -8.12 -15.33 38.23
CA ALA A 46 -7.84 -16.04 39.48
C ALA A 46 -7.30 -17.48 39.28
N LYS A 47 -7.58 -18.10 38.13
CA LYS A 47 -7.05 -19.40 37.74
C LYS A 47 -5.70 -19.34 37.00
N GLY A 48 -5.16 -18.16 36.77
CA GLY A 48 -3.91 -17.98 36.02
C GLY A 48 -4.04 -18.24 34.52
N LEU A 49 -5.24 -18.13 33.95
CA LEU A 49 -5.48 -18.28 32.49
C LEU A 49 -5.34 -16.95 31.73
N ILE A 50 -5.31 -15.82 32.45
CA ILE A 50 -5.08 -14.48 31.90
C ILE A 50 -3.77 -13.98 32.50
N GLU A 51 -2.81 -13.65 31.64
CA GLU A 51 -1.57 -12.99 32.01
C GLU A 51 -1.53 -11.62 31.32
N PHE A 52 -1.29 -10.57 32.10
CA PHE A 52 -1.11 -9.23 31.56
C PHE A 52 0.36 -9.06 31.20
N ILE A 53 0.64 -8.84 29.92
CA ILE A 53 1.95 -8.41 29.48
C ILE A 53 2.11 -6.91 29.76
N GLY A 54 3.29 -6.53 30.21
CA GLY A 54 3.65 -5.14 30.50
C GLY A 54 4.89 -4.69 29.73
N GLN A 55 5.55 -3.68 30.29
CA GLN A 55 6.71 -3.01 29.70
C GLN A 55 7.87 -3.96 29.38
N GLU A 56 7.94 -5.13 30.00
CA GLU A 56 8.94 -6.16 29.70
C GLU A 56 8.86 -6.68 28.26
N VAL A 57 7.66 -6.81 27.70
CA VAL A 57 7.46 -7.21 26.30
C VAL A 57 7.85 -6.08 25.36
N ASP A 58 7.40 -4.85 25.67
CA ASP A 58 7.80 -3.65 24.93
C ASP A 58 9.33 -3.48 24.89
N ASN A 59 10.00 -3.65 26.03
CA ASN A 59 11.45 -3.56 26.13
C ASN A 59 12.16 -4.66 25.35
N ALA A 60 11.64 -5.90 25.38
CA ALA A 60 12.18 -7.00 24.59
C ALA A 60 12.08 -6.68 23.09
N TYR A 61 10.93 -6.17 22.64
CA TYR A 61 10.73 -5.70 21.29
C TYR A 61 11.69 -4.56 20.92
N TYR A 62 11.81 -3.51 21.74
CA TYR A 62 12.76 -2.41 21.47
C TYR A 62 14.22 -2.89 21.38
N ASN A 63 14.60 -3.86 22.22
CA ASN A 63 15.95 -4.43 22.19
C ASN A 63 16.19 -5.30 20.96
N ALA A 64 15.14 -5.87 20.36
CA ALA A 64 15.22 -6.63 19.12
C ALA A 64 15.27 -5.71 17.89
N VAL A 65 14.52 -4.60 17.89
CA VAL A 65 14.40 -3.70 16.73
C VAL A 65 15.50 -2.65 16.67
N CYS A 66 15.88 -1.99 17.78
CA CYS A 66 16.91 -0.94 17.74
C CYS A 66 18.23 -1.36 17.04
N PRO A 67 18.73 -2.61 17.17
CA PRO A 67 19.95 -3.06 16.47
C PRO A 67 19.88 -3.12 14.94
N VAL A 68 18.69 -2.97 14.33
CA VAL A 68 18.58 -2.92 12.86
C VAL A 68 19.12 -1.62 12.27
N SER A 69 19.36 -0.60 13.10
CA SER A 69 20.03 0.66 12.75
C SER A 69 21.33 0.40 11.97
N LEU A 70 21.49 1.09 10.84
CA LEU A 70 22.65 0.96 9.95
C LEU A 70 23.55 2.19 9.96
N SER A 71 23.17 3.22 10.72
CA SER A 71 23.85 4.50 10.78
C SER A 71 23.68 5.15 12.15
N ASP A 72 24.59 6.05 12.50
CA ASP A 72 24.50 6.89 13.70
C ASP A 72 23.88 8.26 13.41
N GLU A 73 23.42 8.50 12.17
CA GLU A 73 22.86 9.78 11.77
C GLU A 73 21.44 10.02 12.30
N ARG A 74 21.24 11.13 13.00
CA ARG A 74 19.98 11.49 13.69
C ARG A 74 19.49 12.92 13.43
N ASP A 75 20.23 13.73 12.67
CA ASP A 75 19.91 15.15 12.43
C ASP A 75 18.77 15.33 11.43
N ILE A 76 17.58 14.90 11.83
CA ILE A 76 16.34 14.98 11.06
C ILE A 76 15.18 15.27 12.01
N LYS A 77 14.30 16.18 11.62
CA LYS A 77 13.08 16.52 12.37
C LYS A 77 11.92 15.71 11.81
N ILE A 78 11.30 14.92 12.69
CA ILE A 78 10.24 13.97 12.34
C ILE A 78 8.96 14.39 13.05
N VAL A 79 7.87 14.56 12.30
CA VAL A 79 6.53 14.40 12.87
C VAL A 79 6.09 12.96 12.68
N PHE A 80 5.56 12.34 13.73
CA PHE A 80 5.00 11.00 13.68
C PHE A 80 3.52 11.01 14.04
N SER A 81 2.70 10.47 13.15
CA SER A 81 1.25 10.30 13.30
C SER A 81 0.91 8.81 13.43
N PRO A 82 0.52 8.30 14.61
CA PRO A 82 0.16 6.90 14.76
C PRO A 82 -1.23 6.58 14.21
N LEU A 83 -1.98 7.57 13.68
CA LEU A 83 -3.37 7.44 13.24
C LEU A 83 -4.26 6.75 14.29
N HIS A 84 -4.11 7.16 15.56
CA HIS A 84 -4.75 6.58 16.75
C HIS A 84 -4.37 5.13 17.09
N GLY A 85 -3.35 4.59 16.42
CA GLY A 85 -2.87 3.22 16.49
C GLY A 85 -1.84 2.92 17.57
N THR A 86 -1.38 1.67 17.58
CA THR A 86 -0.34 1.14 18.47
C THR A 86 1.07 1.64 18.14
N GLY A 87 1.27 2.34 17.01
CA GLY A 87 2.54 2.96 16.64
C GLY A 87 3.10 3.91 17.71
N ILE A 88 2.24 4.47 18.56
CA ILE A 88 2.64 5.29 19.72
C ILE A 88 3.43 4.49 20.78
N THR A 89 3.21 3.18 20.90
CA THR A 89 3.95 2.30 21.82
C THR A 89 5.03 1.47 21.14
N SER A 90 4.99 1.28 19.81
CA SER A 90 6.01 0.51 19.08
C SER A 90 7.05 1.38 18.37
N ILE A 91 6.63 2.33 17.53
CA ILE A 91 7.53 3.11 16.65
C ILE A 91 8.10 4.33 17.36
N TYR A 92 7.24 5.15 17.99
CA TYR A 92 7.66 6.39 18.63
C TYR A 92 8.75 6.18 19.70
N PRO A 93 8.63 5.20 20.64
CA PRO A 93 9.64 4.98 21.66
C PRO A 93 10.97 4.50 21.06
N ILE A 94 10.95 3.73 19.98
CA ILE A 94 12.16 3.28 19.27
C ILE A 94 12.91 4.47 18.66
N LEU A 95 12.20 5.34 17.93
CA LEU A 95 12.82 6.54 17.35
C LEU A 95 13.40 7.45 18.45
N LYS A 96 12.69 7.63 19.57
CA LYS A 96 13.21 8.38 20.74
C LYS A 96 14.44 7.71 21.36
N LYS A 97 14.42 6.39 21.53
CA LYS A 97 15.52 5.61 22.14
C LYS A 97 16.79 5.65 21.28
N LEU A 98 16.63 5.67 19.96
CA LEU A 98 17.73 5.84 19.01
C LEU A 98 18.24 7.28 18.89
N GLY A 99 17.56 8.25 19.51
CA GLY A 99 18.01 9.64 19.60
C GLY A 99 17.50 10.56 18.48
N PHE A 100 16.47 10.15 17.72
CA PHE A 100 15.85 11.01 16.72
C PHE A 100 15.05 12.16 17.37
N ASP A 101 15.03 13.32 16.69
CA ASP A 101 14.12 14.43 16.99
C ASP A 101 12.73 14.14 16.41
N VAL A 102 11.96 13.31 17.14
CA VAL A 102 10.59 12.94 16.77
C VAL A 102 9.57 13.59 17.69
N THR A 103 8.56 14.21 17.08
CA THR A 103 7.40 14.83 17.73
C THR A 103 6.12 14.13 17.29
N LEU A 104 5.24 13.83 18.25
CA LEU A 104 3.93 13.26 17.98
C LEU A 104 2.97 14.30 17.42
N ASP A 105 2.20 13.93 16.39
CA ASP A 105 1.06 14.72 15.95
C ASP A 105 -0.03 14.72 17.03
N PRO A 106 -0.36 15.88 17.63
CA PRO A 106 -1.31 15.95 18.74
C PRO A 106 -2.74 15.54 18.36
N GLU A 107 -3.13 15.66 17.08
CA GLU A 107 -4.52 15.38 16.66
C GLU A 107 -4.82 13.89 16.51
N THR A 108 -3.79 13.07 16.33
CA THR A 108 -3.88 11.63 16.03
C THR A 108 -3.23 10.73 17.08
N SER A 109 -2.61 11.31 18.12
CA SER A 109 -1.85 10.57 19.14
C SER A 109 -2.65 10.17 20.38
N ASN A 110 -3.98 10.22 20.33
CA ASN A 110 -4.88 9.60 21.29
C ASN A 110 -5.37 8.24 20.78
N LEU A 111 -5.39 7.21 21.64
CA LEU A 111 -5.96 5.90 21.28
C LEU A 111 -7.49 6.00 21.15
N SER A 112 -7.98 6.27 19.94
CA SER A 112 -9.41 6.41 19.62
C SER A 112 -9.82 5.51 18.47
N GLY A 113 -10.69 4.54 18.75
CA GLY A 113 -11.33 3.71 17.73
C GLY A 113 -12.34 4.45 16.85
N ALA A 114 -12.54 5.76 17.05
CA ALA A 114 -13.34 6.58 16.15
C ALA A 114 -12.54 7.11 14.94
N PHE A 115 -11.20 7.10 15.01
CA PHE A 115 -10.28 7.65 13.99
C PHE A 115 -10.65 9.08 13.56
N GLU A 116 -10.94 9.91 14.55
CA GLU A 116 -11.29 11.32 14.35
C GLU A 116 -10.08 12.11 13.83
N ASN A 117 -10.27 13.13 13.00
CA ASN A 117 -9.17 13.80 12.29
C ASN A 117 -8.39 12.91 11.32
N VAL A 118 -8.93 11.76 10.88
CA VAL A 118 -8.39 10.98 9.75
C VAL A 118 -9.32 11.12 8.56
N THR A 119 -8.83 11.68 7.44
CA THR A 119 -9.64 11.89 6.23
C THR A 119 -10.23 10.56 5.73
N PHE A 120 -11.50 10.60 5.30
CA PHE A 120 -12.30 9.44 4.91
C PHE A 120 -12.56 8.40 6.02
N ASN A 121 -12.09 8.64 7.25
CA ASN A 121 -12.03 7.67 8.35
C ASN A 121 -11.29 6.38 7.95
N ILE A 122 -10.24 6.51 7.13
CA ILE A 122 -9.39 5.41 6.69
C ILE A 122 -8.00 5.61 7.31
N PRO A 123 -7.71 5.02 8.49
CA PRO A 123 -6.39 5.10 9.12
C PRO A 123 -5.40 4.18 8.40
N ASN A 124 -5.15 4.45 7.12
CA ASN A 124 -4.26 3.66 6.29
C ASN A 124 -3.19 4.59 5.69
N PRO A 125 -1.91 4.43 6.04
CA PRO A 125 -0.82 5.23 5.51
C PRO A 125 -0.58 5.05 3.98
N GLU A 126 -1.21 4.07 3.34
CA GLU A 126 -1.26 3.93 1.88
C GLU A 126 -2.11 5.04 1.21
N VAL A 127 -3.01 5.69 1.97
CA VAL A 127 -3.93 6.71 1.47
C VAL A 127 -3.35 8.08 1.80
N VAL A 128 -2.93 8.84 0.78
CA VAL A 128 -2.30 10.17 0.96
C VAL A 128 -3.18 11.12 1.76
N GLU A 129 -4.51 11.03 1.63
CA GLU A 129 -5.43 11.87 2.37
C GLU A 129 -5.41 11.62 3.89
N SER A 130 -4.91 10.46 4.35
CA SER A 130 -4.72 10.18 5.79
C SER A 130 -3.70 11.11 6.45
N PHE A 131 -2.84 11.78 5.68
CA PHE A 131 -1.85 12.75 6.16
C PHE A 131 -2.39 14.18 6.29
N ALA A 132 -3.58 14.45 5.76
CA ALA A 132 -4.07 15.82 5.58
C ALA A 132 -4.18 16.61 6.89
N SER A 133 -4.53 15.96 8.00
CA SER A 133 -4.62 16.58 9.34
C SER A 133 -3.25 16.80 9.99
N SER A 134 -2.31 15.89 9.77
CA SER A 134 -0.95 15.98 10.34
C SER A 134 -0.05 16.97 9.59
N LEU A 135 -0.34 17.26 8.31
CA LEU A 135 0.52 18.09 7.46
C LEU A 135 0.69 19.53 7.97
N PRO A 136 -0.38 20.27 8.37
CA PRO A 136 -0.24 21.62 8.92
C PRO A 136 0.61 21.66 10.19
N PHE A 137 0.54 20.62 11.02
CA PHE A 137 1.39 20.52 12.20
C PHE A 137 2.86 20.30 11.83
N ALA A 138 3.14 19.41 10.86
CA ALA A 138 4.49 19.18 10.35
C ALA A 138 5.13 20.43 9.75
N GLU A 139 4.35 21.23 9.01
CA GLU A 139 4.78 22.55 8.49
C GLU A 139 5.10 23.53 9.63
N LYS A 140 4.20 23.65 10.60
CA LYS A 140 4.34 24.56 11.74
C LYS A 140 5.58 24.23 12.59
N THR A 141 5.90 22.96 12.78
CA THR A 141 7.08 22.52 13.54
C THR A 141 8.36 22.52 12.71
N GLY A 142 8.27 22.78 11.40
CA GLY A 142 9.40 22.75 10.48
C GLY A 142 10.03 21.36 10.40
N ALA A 143 9.20 20.32 10.30
CA ALA A 143 9.67 18.96 10.12
C ALA A 143 10.24 18.75 8.71
N ASP A 144 11.23 17.87 8.62
CA ASP A 144 11.84 17.46 7.36
C ASP A 144 11.03 16.32 6.73
N ILE A 145 10.52 15.41 7.57
CA ILE A 145 9.67 14.28 7.18
C ILE A 145 8.49 14.11 8.12
N LEU A 146 7.40 13.56 7.58
CA LEU A 146 6.17 13.18 8.28
C LEU A 146 5.96 11.68 8.06
N ILE A 147 6.05 10.91 9.13
CA ILE A 147 5.84 9.46 9.13
C ILE A 147 4.46 9.16 9.72
N SER A 148 3.75 8.20 9.16
CA SER A 148 2.56 7.62 9.78
C SER A 148 2.57 6.10 9.77
N SER A 149 1.78 5.47 10.64
CA SER A 149 1.55 4.03 10.65
C SER A 149 0.07 3.69 10.73
N ASP A 150 -0.31 2.50 10.28
CA ASP A 150 -1.66 1.99 10.48
C ASP A 150 -1.91 1.56 11.95
N PRO A 151 -3.17 1.25 12.33
CA PRO A 151 -3.54 1.01 13.72
C PRO A 151 -2.81 -0.13 14.43
N ASP A 152 -2.38 -1.18 13.71
CA ASP A 152 -1.57 -2.29 14.23
C ASP A 152 -0.06 -2.12 14.00
N ALA A 153 0.36 -1.00 13.41
CA ALA A 153 1.75 -0.59 13.18
C ALA A 153 2.57 -1.59 12.33
N ASP A 154 1.91 -2.28 11.41
CA ASP A 154 2.54 -3.20 10.46
C ASP A 154 2.84 -2.52 9.10
N ARG A 155 2.26 -1.34 8.85
CA ARG A 155 2.52 -0.51 7.66
C ARG A 155 3.01 0.89 8.01
N ILE A 156 3.82 1.43 7.12
CA ILE A 156 4.40 2.78 7.24
C ILE A 156 4.08 3.65 6.03
N GLY A 157 3.76 4.92 6.25
CA GLY A 157 3.66 5.93 5.22
C GLY A 157 4.63 7.06 5.50
N LEU A 158 5.01 7.76 4.43
CA LEU A 158 5.98 8.83 4.49
C LEU A 158 5.58 9.96 3.55
N MET A 159 5.59 11.18 4.08
CA MET A 159 5.74 12.40 3.29
C MET A 159 7.07 13.07 3.65
N LEU A 160 7.69 13.72 2.68
CA LEU A 160 8.90 14.51 2.88
C LEU A 160 8.75 15.92 2.32
N LYS A 161 9.47 16.87 2.92
CA LYS A 161 9.54 18.24 2.39
C LYS A 161 10.64 18.31 1.31
N HIS A 162 10.27 18.70 0.10
CA HIS A 162 11.16 18.88 -1.05
C HIS A 162 10.83 20.19 -1.78
N ASN A 163 11.79 21.10 -1.92
CA ASN A 163 11.62 22.43 -2.54
C ASN A 163 10.38 23.19 -2.01
N ASP A 164 10.22 23.23 -0.68
CA ASP A 164 9.07 23.84 0.01
C ASP A 164 7.69 23.23 -0.26
N SER A 165 7.64 22.05 -0.88
CA SER A 165 6.42 21.27 -1.08
C SER A 165 6.51 19.92 -0.36
N TRP A 166 5.36 19.40 0.09
CA TRP A 166 5.29 18.05 0.66
C TRP A 166 5.00 17.02 -0.41
N GLN A 167 5.81 15.96 -0.45
CA GLN A 167 5.73 14.89 -1.42
C GLN A 167 5.44 13.57 -0.69
N PHE A 168 4.41 12.86 -1.14
CA PHE A 168 4.05 11.54 -0.63
C PHE A 168 4.82 10.46 -1.40
N LEU A 169 5.32 9.45 -0.69
CA LEU A 169 5.92 8.28 -1.31
C LEU A 169 5.01 7.07 -1.19
N THR A 170 4.80 6.39 -2.30
CA THR A 170 4.09 5.11 -2.37
C THR A 170 4.92 3.98 -1.73
N GLY A 171 4.27 2.87 -1.39
CA GLY A 171 4.96 1.72 -0.80
C GLY A 171 5.99 1.08 -1.73
N ASN A 172 5.82 1.17 -3.05
CA ASN A 172 6.86 0.76 -3.99
C ASN A 172 8.07 1.70 -3.94
N GLU A 173 7.86 3.02 -3.90
CA GLU A 173 8.94 4.01 -3.81
C GLU A 173 9.71 3.90 -2.49
N ILE A 174 9.01 3.73 -1.37
CA ILE A 174 9.63 3.43 -0.08
C ILE A 174 10.42 2.12 -0.17
N GLY A 175 9.86 1.06 -0.76
CA GLY A 175 10.54 -0.22 -0.95
C GLY A 175 11.82 -0.10 -1.81
N ILE A 176 11.80 0.74 -2.85
CA ILE A 176 12.95 1.04 -3.72
C ILE A 176 14.06 1.73 -2.92
N ILE A 177 13.71 2.78 -2.18
CA ILE A 177 14.64 3.53 -1.34
C ILE A 177 15.27 2.62 -0.28
N LEU A 178 14.45 1.84 0.44
CA LEU A 178 14.92 0.92 1.47
C LEU A 178 15.84 -0.15 0.88
N THR A 179 15.54 -0.65 -0.31
CA THR A 179 16.39 -1.64 -1.00
C THR A 179 17.75 -1.05 -1.34
N ASN A 180 17.79 0.12 -1.98
CA ASN A 180 19.04 0.77 -2.35
C ASN A 180 19.87 1.16 -1.10
N TYR A 181 19.22 1.73 -0.09
CA TYR A 181 19.84 2.09 1.18
C TYR A 181 20.44 0.87 1.89
N ALA A 182 19.66 -0.20 2.07
CA ALA A 182 20.11 -1.40 2.75
C ALA A 182 21.29 -2.06 2.05
N ILE A 183 21.23 -2.20 0.72
CA ILE A 183 22.33 -2.77 -0.06
C ILE A 183 23.59 -1.91 0.05
N SER A 184 23.48 -0.58 -0.09
CA SER A 184 24.60 0.35 0.05
C SER A 184 25.24 0.29 1.44
N LYS A 185 24.42 0.25 2.50
CA LYS A 185 24.89 0.14 3.88
C LYS A 185 25.53 -1.21 4.17
N TYR A 186 24.90 -2.31 3.76
CA TYR A 186 25.51 -3.63 3.92
C TYR A 186 26.83 -3.72 3.14
N ALA A 187 26.94 -3.10 1.97
CA ALA A 187 28.17 -3.08 1.19
C ALA A 187 29.28 -2.31 1.94
N SER A 188 29.00 -1.08 2.36
CA SER A 188 29.97 -0.24 3.09
C SER A 188 30.41 -0.83 4.43
N LEU A 189 29.53 -1.58 5.10
CA LEU A 189 29.83 -2.28 6.36
C LEU A 189 30.49 -3.64 6.15
N GLY A 190 30.73 -4.07 4.90
CA GLY A 190 31.31 -5.39 4.58
C GLY A 190 30.41 -6.57 4.96
N ARG A 191 29.10 -6.35 5.02
CA ARG A 191 28.07 -7.35 5.39
C ARG A 191 27.44 -8.03 4.18
N LEU A 192 27.55 -7.45 2.97
CA LEU A 192 27.09 -8.12 1.75
C LEU A 192 27.92 -9.37 1.48
N ASN A 193 27.22 -10.45 1.14
CA ASN A 193 27.82 -11.69 0.70
C ASN A 193 27.05 -12.23 -0.52
N ARG A 194 27.61 -13.23 -1.22
CA ARG A 194 27.01 -13.75 -2.46
C ARG A 194 25.63 -14.38 -2.29
N ASN A 195 25.26 -14.77 -1.08
CA ASN A 195 23.96 -15.35 -0.74
C ASN A 195 22.98 -14.30 -0.22
N SER A 196 23.42 -13.06 0.02
CA SER A 196 22.57 -11.97 0.49
C SER A 196 21.29 -11.90 -0.33
N THR A 197 20.14 -11.87 0.34
CA THR A 197 18.83 -12.08 -0.26
C THR A 197 17.85 -11.02 0.21
N ILE A 198 17.13 -10.44 -0.75
CA ILE A 198 15.89 -9.71 -0.51
C ILE A 198 14.69 -10.56 -0.94
N ILE A 199 13.55 -10.37 -0.28
CA ILE A 199 12.32 -11.11 -0.56
C ILE A 199 11.21 -10.11 -0.87
N LYS A 200 10.41 -10.35 -1.92
CA LYS A 200 9.26 -9.52 -2.25
C LYS A 200 8.09 -10.34 -2.79
N THR A 201 6.91 -9.76 -2.80
CA THR A 201 5.76 -10.31 -3.54
C THR A 201 5.81 -9.97 -5.02
N ASP A 202 5.06 -10.73 -5.82
CA ASP A 202 5.06 -10.63 -7.28
C ASP A 202 4.58 -9.26 -7.80
N VAL A 203 3.71 -8.59 -7.04
CA VAL A 203 3.14 -7.26 -7.36
C VAL A 203 3.94 -6.09 -6.76
N THR A 204 4.96 -6.38 -5.95
CA THR A 204 5.95 -5.40 -5.54
C THR A 204 6.85 -5.06 -6.72
N THR A 205 7.34 -3.82 -6.79
CA THR A 205 8.09 -3.28 -7.93
C THR A 205 9.25 -4.16 -8.39
N SER A 206 9.37 -4.34 -9.71
CA SER A 206 10.49 -5.05 -10.35
C SER A 206 11.81 -4.29 -10.25
N LEU A 207 11.79 -2.99 -9.96
CA LEU A 207 13.01 -2.19 -9.78
C LEU A 207 13.86 -2.67 -8.61
N MET A 208 13.25 -3.17 -7.51
CA MET A 208 14.00 -3.78 -6.41
C MET A 208 14.87 -4.96 -6.88
N GLN A 209 14.34 -5.80 -7.78
CA GLN A 209 15.07 -6.93 -8.34
C GLN A 209 16.23 -6.47 -9.24
N LYS A 210 16.02 -5.39 -10.01
CA LYS A 210 17.07 -4.78 -10.84
C LYS A 210 18.21 -4.24 -9.99
N ILE A 211 17.90 -3.48 -8.93
CA ILE A 211 18.89 -2.95 -7.98
C ILE A 211 19.66 -4.10 -7.33
N ALA A 212 18.97 -5.13 -6.82
CA ALA A 212 19.61 -6.28 -6.20
C ALA A 212 20.55 -7.02 -7.15
N ALA A 213 20.08 -7.31 -8.38
CA ALA A 213 20.87 -8.04 -9.36
C ALA A 213 22.17 -7.30 -9.75
N GLU A 214 22.12 -5.97 -9.94
CA GLU A 214 23.31 -5.18 -10.28
C GLU A 214 24.31 -5.06 -9.13
N ASN A 215 23.86 -5.27 -7.89
CA ASN A 215 24.70 -5.27 -6.69
C ASN A 215 25.05 -6.69 -6.19
N GLY A 216 24.78 -7.73 -6.97
CA GLY A 216 25.12 -9.11 -6.62
C GLY A 216 24.30 -9.71 -5.48
N VAL A 217 23.10 -9.19 -5.24
CA VAL A 217 22.15 -9.64 -4.22
C VAL A 217 21.05 -10.47 -4.88
N HIS A 218 20.69 -11.60 -4.26
CA HIS A 218 19.61 -12.46 -4.73
C HIS A 218 18.24 -11.86 -4.42
N THR A 219 17.27 -12.14 -5.28
CA THR A 219 15.86 -11.77 -5.06
C THR A 219 14.99 -13.02 -5.15
N ILE A 220 14.20 -13.26 -4.12
CA ILE A 220 13.05 -14.17 -4.15
C ILE A 220 11.81 -13.29 -4.37
N GLY A 221 11.22 -13.34 -5.57
CA GLY A 221 10.28 -12.29 -6.01
C GLY A 221 8.99 -12.77 -6.65
N ASP A 222 8.80 -14.07 -6.81
CA ASP A 222 7.64 -14.69 -7.47
C ASP A 222 6.58 -15.20 -6.46
N LEU A 223 6.55 -14.61 -5.27
CA LEU A 223 5.65 -14.99 -4.18
C LEU A 223 4.24 -14.41 -4.37
N LEU A 224 3.24 -15.20 -3.94
CA LEU A 224 1.87 -14.73 -3.82
C LEU A 224 1.78 -13.55 -2.84
N VAL A 225 0.76 -12.71 -3.01
CA VAL A 225 0.56 -11.56 -2.13
C VAL A 225 0.17 -12.01 -0.72
N GLY A 226 0.77 -11.38 0.28
CA GLY A 226 0.62 -11.67 1.69
C GLY A 226 1.97 -11.95 2.33
N PHE A 227 2.34 -11.15 3.34
CA PHE A 227 3.61 -11.30 4.08
C PHE A 227 3.86 -12.70 4.64
N LYS A 228 2.80 -13.50 4.85
CA LYS A 228 2.91 -14.92 5.26
C LYS A 228 3.81 -15.76 4.34
N TYR A 229 3.84 -15.46 3.04
CA TYR A 229 4.72 -16.15 2.10
C TYR A 229 6.17 -15.69 2.21
N ILE A 230 6.40 -14.41 2.55
CA ILE A 230 7.74 -13.90 2.89
C ILE A 230 8.24 -14.57 4.16
N ALA A 231 7.41 -14.62 5.20
CA ALA A 231 7.69 -15.28 6.47
C ALA A 231 8.02 -16.77 6.32
N ASP A 232 7.28 -17.49 5.48
CA ASP A 232 7.53 -18.89 5.17
C ASP A 232 8.88 -19.09 4.45
N VAL A 233 9.26 -18.19 3.53
CA VAL A 233 10.61 -18.18 2.95
C VAL A 233 11.67 -17.89 4.02
N MET A 234 11.45 -16.92 4.91
CA MET A 234 12.37 -16.63 6.02
C MET A 234 12.56 -17.85 6.92
N ASN A 235 11.47 -18.55 7.26
CA ASN A 235 11.53 -19.81 8.04
C ASN A 235 12.38 -20.87 7.34
N ARG A 236 12.28 -21.04 6.02
CA ARG A 236 13.15 -21.95 5.27
C ARG A 236 14.61 -21.54 5.31
N ILE A 237 14.90 -20.25 5.11
CA ILE A 237 16.28 -19.72 5.16
C ILE A 237 16.88 -19.94 6.56
N GLU A 238 16.08 -19.73 7.62
CA GLU A 238 16.49 -19.99 9.00
C GLU A 238 16.72 -21.47 9.29
N GLN A 239 15.85 -22.35 8.83
CA GLN A 239 16.01 -23.81 8.95
C GLN A 239 17.29 -24.32 8.24
N ASP A 240 17.66 -23.67 7.13
CA ASP A 240 18.91 -23.92 6.42
C ASP A 240 20.15 -23.37 7.14
N GLY A 241 19.98 -22.66 8.26
CA GLY A 241 21.07 -22.00 8.99
C GLY A 241 21.63 -20.77 8.29
N LYS A 242 20.85 -20.12 7.42
CA LYS A 242 21.27 -19.02 6.54
C LYS A 242 20.55 -17.70 6.80
N ILE A 243 19.93 -17.53 7.97
CA ILE A 243 19.11 -16.34 8.24
C ILE A 243 19.88 -15.02 8.15
N ASP A 244 21.20 -15.05 8.38
CA ASP A 244 22.08 -13.89 8.20
C ASP A 244 22.21 -13.46 6.72
N ASP A 245 21.79 -14.30 5.76
CA ASP A 245 21.71 -13.95 4.35
C ASP A 245 20.48 -13.07 4.05
N PHE A 246 19.45 -13.06 4.92
CA PHE A 246 18.27 -12.22 4.73
C PHE A 246 18.57 -10.75 5.06
N ILE A 247 18.37 -9.86 4.08
CA ILE A 247 18.52 -8.41 4.27
C ILE A 247 17.17 -7.79 4.62
N PHE A 248 16.16 -8.06 3.79
CA PHE A 248 14.92 -7.29 3.77
C PHE A 248 13.79 -8.00 3.03
N GLY A 249 12.57 -7.87 3.54
CA GLY A 249 11.32 -8.35 2.97
C GLY A 249 10.36 -7.20 2.71
N ALA A 250 9.68 -7.15 1.56
CA ALA A 250 8.78 -6.05 1.21
C ALA A 250 7.48 -6.49 0.52
N GLU A 251 6.42 -5.73 0.81
CA GLU A 251 5.18 -5.67 0.06
C GLU A 251 4.91 -4.22 -0.38
N GLU A 252 4.35 -4.06 -1.57
CA GLU A 252 3.93 -2.78 -2.14
C GLU A 252 2.88 -2.06 -1.29
N SER A 253 2.14 -2.81 -0.46
CA SER A 253 1.16 -2.30 0.48
C SER A 253 1.82 -1.70 1.73
N HIS A 254 2.92 -0.96 1.57
CA HIS A 254 3.60 -0.21 2.64
C HIS A 254 4.14 -1.09 3.79
N GLY A 255 4.43 -2.36 3.53
CA GLY A 255 4.77 -3.36 4.53
C GLY A 255 6.19 -3.88 4.36
N TYR A 256 6.99 -3.84 5.42
CA TYR A 256 8.41 -4.20 5.35
C TYR A 256 8.87 -4.93 6.60
N LEU A 257 9.93 -5.74 6.45
CA LEU A 257 10.63 -6.33 7.59
C LEU A 257 12.13 -6.44 7.30
N THR A 258 12.94 -6.11 8.30
CA THR A 258 14.36 -6.47 8.34
C THR A 258 14.66 -7.15 9.68
N GLY A 259 15.80 -7.85 9.76
CA GLY A 259 16.15 -8.67 10.89
C GLY A 259 15.30 -9.95 10.98
N ASN A 260 15.50 -10.69 12.07
CA ASN A 260 14.90 -12.02 12.27
C ASN A 260 13.94 -12.11 13.47
N TYR A 261 13.61 -10.98 14.09
CA TYR A 261 12.85 -10.98 15.35
C TYR A 261 11.33 -11.20 15.18
N ALA A 262 10.83 -11.09 13.94
CA ALA A 262 9.41 -11.26 13.62
C ALA A 262 9.22 -12.02 12.29
N ARG A 263 7.96 -12.36 12.01
CA ARG A 263 7.49 -13.03 10.78
C ARG A 263 6.23 -12.35 10.21
N ASP A 264 6.08 -11.07 10.52
CA ASP A 264 5.09 -10.18 9.90
C ASP A 264 5.76 -8.82 9.67
N LYS A 265 5.09 -7.94 8.93
CA LYS A 265 5.60 -6.59 8.67
C LYS A 265 5.76 -5.83 9.99
N ASP A 266 6.76 -4.96 10.03
CA ASP A 266 7.02 -4.07 11.16
C ASP A 266 7.38 -2.67 10.63
N ALA A 267 6.50 -1.70 10.88
CA ALA A 267 6.72 -0.32 10.47
C ALA A 267 7.90 0.34 11.20
N ALA A 268 8.27 -0.11 12.40
CA ALA A 268 9.34 0.50 13.18
C ALA A 268 10.71 0.33 12.52
N CYS A 269 11.00 -0.85 11.96
CA CYS A 269 12.30 -1.07 11.31
C CYS A 269 12.45 -0.23 10.03
N ALA A 270 11.37 -0.08 9.27
CA ALA A 270 11.35 0.82 8.12
C ALA A 270 11.48 2.29 8.54
N ALA A 271 10.82 2.71 9.64
CA ALA A 271 10.93 4.06 10.18
C ALA A 271 12.38 4.41 10.56
N ILE A 272 13.13 3.47 11.14
CA ILE A 272 14.55 3.65 11.44
C ILE A 272 15.32 3.94 10.16
N TRP A 273 15.27 3.04 9.17
CA TRP A 273 16.06 3.20 7.94
C TRP A 273 15.68 4.44 7.14
N LEU A 274 14.39 4.79 7.07
CA LEU A 274 13.94 6.03 6.42
C LEU A 274 14.47 7.27 7.13
N ALA A 275 14.44 7.30 8.47
CA ALA A 275 14.94 8.43 9.25
C ALA A 275 16.46 8.57 9.16
N GLU A 276 17.20 7.46 9.20
CA GLU A 276 18.66 7.43 9.02
C GLU A 276 19.06 7.95 7.65
N HIS A 277 18.42 7.43 6.59
CA HIS A 277 18.73 7.83 5.22
C HIS A 277 18.35 9.28 4.96
N ALA A 278 17.20 9.74 5.45
CA ALA A 278 16.82 11.15 5.38
C ALA A 278 17.83 12.07 6.08
N ALA A 279 18.33 11.68 7.27
CA ALA A 279 19.35 12.44 7.99
C ALA A 279 20.69 12.50 7.21
N GLU A 280 21.09 11.38 6.59
CA GLU A 280 22.30 11.31 5.76
C GLU A 280 22.21 12.20 4.52
N LEU A 281 21.07 12.16 3.82
CA LEU A 281 20.82 12.99 2.65
C LEU A 281 20.74 14.47 3.01
N LYS A 282 20.12 14.81 4.14
CA LYS A 282 20.05 16.19 4.62
C LYS A 282 21.43 16.81 4.84
N LYS A 283 22.41 16.04 5.35
CA LYS A 283 23.82 16.50 5.43
C LYS A 283 24.42 16.83 4.06
N GLN A 284 23.94 16.18 3.02
CA GLN A 284 24.33 16.39 1.63
C GLN A 284 23.45 17.43 0.93
N GLN A 285 22.55 18.12 1.66
CA GLN A 285 21.56 19.05 1.12
C GLN A 285 20.63 18.39 0.09
N LYS A 286 20.38 17.08 0.26
CA LYS A 286 19.47 16.27 -0.54
C LYS A 286 18.29 15.80 0.32
N THR A 287 17.24 15.37 -0.37
CA THR A 287 16.05 14.74 0.21
C THR A 287 15.93 13.30 -0.29
N LEU A 288 15.05 12.51 0.34
CA LEU A 288 14.73 11.16 -0.13
C LEU A 288 14.21 11.13 -1.58
N LEU A 289 13.56 12.21 -2.05
CA LEU A 289 13.12 12.31 -3.44
C LEU A 289 14.30 12.53 -4.39
N ASP A 290 15.34 13.25 -3.98
CA ASP A 290 16.56 13.38 -4.79
C ASP A 290 17.27 12.03 -4.95
N ASP A 291 17.36 11.25 -3.87
CA ASP A 291 17.91 9.89 -3.93
C ASP A 291 17.06 8.96 -4.80
N LEU A 292 15.73 9.02 -4.68
CA LEU A 292 14.83 8.27 -5.55
C LEU A 292 15.01 8.64 -7.03
N ASN A 293 15.24 9.92 -7.32
CA ASN A 293 15.55 10.39 -8.67
C ASN A 293 16.89 9.85 -9.18
N ASP A 294 17.93 9.86 -8.34
CA ASP A 294 19.23 9.28 -8.66
C ASP A 294 19.13 7.76 -8.96
N ILE A 295 18.31 7.04 -8.18
CA ILE A 295 18.00 5.62 -8.40
C ILE A 295 17.28 5.44 -9.75
N TYR A 296 16.24 6.23 -10.02
CA TYR A 296 15.49 6.12 -11.27
C TYR A 296 16.33 6.45 -12.51
N ALA A 297 17.21 7.45 -12.43
CA ALA A 297 18.15 7.74 -13.51
C ALA A 297 19.09 6.53 -13.76
N SER A 298 19.64 5.96 -12.69
CA SER A 298 20.64 4.89 -12.76
C SER A 298 20.07 3.55 -13.24
N TYR A 299 18.88 3.18 -12.78
CA TYR A 299 18.30 1.85 -13.02
C TYR A 299 17.09 1.86 -13.95
N GLY A 300 16.52 3.04 -14.23
CA GLY A 300 15.30 3.26 -15.00
C GLY A 300 14.10 3.62 -14.10
N TYR A 301 13.27 4.55 -14.57
CA TYR A 301 12.04 4.91 -13.86
C TYR A 301 11.00 3.77 -13.93
N CYS A 302 10.57 3.27 -12.78
CA CYS A 302 9.58 2.20 -12.69
C CYS A 302 8.27 2.75 -12.12
N HIS A 303 7.29 2.98 -12.99
CA HIS A 303 5.99 3.49 -12.56
C HIS A 303 5.05 2.34 -12.19
N ASN A 304 4.86 2.15 -10.89
CA ASN A 304 3.91 1.20 -10.33
C ASN A 304 2.61 1.92 -9.96
N TYR A 305 1.47 1.32 -10.33
CA TYR A 305 0.15 1.90 -10.01
C TYR A 305 -0.87 0.82 -9.72
N LEU A 306 -1.61 0.98 -8.62
CA LEU A 306 -2.70 0.10 -8.21
C LEU A 306 -4.03 0.82 -8.39
N THR A 307 -4.97 0.16 -9.05
CA THR A 307 -6.38 0.57 -9.08
C THR A 307 -7.28 -0.65 -8.85
N GLU A 308 -8.57 -0.40 -8.68
CA GLU A 308 -9.53 -1.46 -8.47
C GLU A 308 -10.90 -1.13 -9.07
N ILE A 309 -11.67 -2.18 -9.35
CA ILE A 309 -13.11 -2.07 -9.63
C ILE A 309 -13.84 -2.68 -8.43
N ARG A 310 -14.64 -1.87 -7.74
CA ARG A 310 -15.49 -2.31 -6.63
C ARG A 310 -16.92 -2.55 -7.12
N LEU A 311 -17.40 -3.77 -6.94
CA LEU A 311 -18.71 -4.24 -7.40
C LEU A 311 -19.45 -4.82 -6.19
N LEU A 312 -20.40 -4.09 -5.62
CA LEU A 312 -20.98 -4.46 -4.32
C LEU A 312 -22.00 -5.61 -4.40
N GLY A 313 -22.11 -6.36 -3.30
CA GLY A 313 -23.13 -7.39 -3.10
C GLY A 313 -22.89 -8.67 -3.91
N ALA A 314 -23.87 -9.59 -3.85
CA ALA A 314 -23.79 -10.89 -4.52
C ALA A 314 -23.63 -10.75 -6.05
N LYS A 315 -24.39 -9.84 -6.67
CA LYS A 315 -24.26 -9.51 -8.10
C LYS A 315 -22.84 -9.06 -8.44
N GLY A 316 -22.21 -8.27 -7.56
CA GLY A 316 -20.85 -7.82 -7.77
C GLY A 316 -19.83 -8.96 -7.75
N MET A 317 -19.99 -9.95 -6.87
CA MET A 317 -19.15 -11.15 -6.86
C MET A 317 -19.28 -11.97 -8.15
N GLU A 318 -20.50 -12.12 -8.69
CA GLU A 318 -20.74 -12.77 -9.99
C GLU A 318 -20.08 -12.01 -11.13
N GLN A 319 -20.15 -10.67 -11.13
CA GLN A 319 -19.49 -9.82 -12.12
C GLN A 319 -17.96 -9.93 -12.06
N ILE A 320 -17.37 -10.02 -10.86
CA ILE A 320 -15.93 -10.25 -10.68
C ILE A 320 -15.52 -11.62 -11.24
N ALA A 321 -16.30 -12.66 -10.94
CA ALA A 321 -16.07 -13.99 -11.48
C ALA A 321 -16.13 -13.97 -13.02
N LEU A 322 -17.13 -13.32 -13.60
CA LEU A 322 -17.27 -13.15 -15.05
C LEU A 322 -16.05 -12.47 -15.68
N ILE A 323 -15.53 -11.39 -15.08
CA ILE A 323 -14.32 -10.72 -15.56
C ILE A 323 -13.12 -11.69 -15.50
N MET A 324 -12.89 -12.35 -14.36
CA MET A 324 -11.75 -13.26 -14.20
C MET A 324 -11.81 -14.47 -15.13
N ASP A 325 -12.99 -15.06 -15.31
CA ASP A 325 -13.20 -16.19 -16.22
C ASP A 325 -12.98 -15.77 -17.67
N HIS A 326 -13.46 -14.59 -18.06
CA HIS A 326 -13.23 -14.05 -19.40
C HIS A 326 -11.75 -13.78 -19.65
N LEU A 327 -11.06 -13.09 -18.75
CA LEU A 327 -9.63 -12.80 -18.85
C LEU A 327 -8.77 -14.08 -18.93
N ARG A 328 -9.18 -15.13 -18.19
CA ARG A 328 -8.51 -16.43 -18.19
C ARG A 328 -8.80 -17.25 -19.45
N GLY A 329 -10.07 -17.34 -19.87
CA GLY A 329 -10.51 -18.18 -20.99
C GLY A 329 -10.26 -17.57 -22.37
N THR A 330 -10.14 -16.24 -22.46
CA THR A 330 -9.98 -15.54 -23.73
C THR A 330 -8.51 -15.31 -24.07
N HIS A 331 -8.14 -15.52 -25.34
CA HIS A 331 -6.88 -15.06 -25.88
C HIS A 331 -7.03 -13.60 -26.31
N ILE A 332 -6.34 -12.70 -25.62
CA ILE A 332 -6.32 -11.27 -25.91
C ILE A 332 -4.99 -10.98 -26.58
N GLU A 333 -5.01 -10.73 -27.90
CA GLU A 333 -3.78 -10.44 -28.67
C GLU A 333 -3.24 -9.04 -28.37
N SER A 334 -4.14 -8.06 -28.27
CA SER A 334 -3.80 -6.70 -27.89
C SER A 334 -4.97 -5.97 -27.22
N LEU A 335 -4.64 -4.94 -26.46
CA LEU A 335 -5.57 -3.93 -25.96
C LEU A 335 -5.15 -2.59 -26.55
N ASP A 336 -5.87 -2.14 -27.58
CA ASP A 336 -5.48 -0.98 -28.38
C ASP A 336 -4.04 -1.16 -28.93
N GLN A 337 -3.12 -0.25 -28.62
CA GLN A 337 -1.70 -0.31 -28.98
C GLN A 337 -0.87 -1.32 -28.18
N PHE A 338 -1.41 -1.89 -27.11
CA PHE A 338 -0.66 -2.74 -26.19
C PHE A 338 -0.77 -4.22 -26.58
N VAL A 339 0.28 -4.76 -27.20
CA VAL A 339 0.36 -6.18 -27.57
C VAL A 339 0.67 -7.03 -26.34
N ILE A 340 -0.12 -8.07 -26.08
CA ILE A 340 0.14 -9.03 -25.00
C ILE A 340 1.10 -10.10 -25.54
N LYS A 341 2.25 -10.26 -24.89
CA LYS A 341 3.27 -11.25 -25.28
C LYS A 341 3.14 -12.55 -24.52
N GLU A 342 2.73 -12.47 -23.26
CA GLU A 342 2.58 -13.64 -22.40
C GLU A 342 1.46 -13.39 -21.40
N LYS A 343 0.70 -14.46 -21.12
CA LYS A 343 -0.29 -14.52 -20.04
C LYS A 343 0.10 -15.67 -19.11
N LEU A 344 0.49 -15.36 -17.88
CA LEU A 344 0.73 -16.34 -16.83
C LEU A 344 -0.51 -16.44 -15.94
N ASP A 345 -0.97 -17.66 -15.68
CA ASP A 345 -2.04 -17.94 -14.74
C ASP A 345 -1.46 -18.67 -13.53
N ARG A 346 -1.41 -17.99 -12.39
CA ARG A 346 -0.87 -18.57 -11.15
C ARG A 346 -1.72 -19.72 -10.63
N LEU A 347 -2.98 -19.82 -11.07
CA LEU A 347 -3.85 -20.96 -10.80
C LEU A 347 -3.35 -22.27 -11.44
N GLN A 348 -2.49 -22.17 -12.45
CA GLN A 348 -1.85 -23.31 -13.12
C GLN A 348 -0.38 -23.49 -12.68
N GLY A 349 0.11 -22.63 -11.76
CA GLY A 349 1.49 -22.65 -11.30
C GLY A 349 1.75 -23.71 -10.22
N GLU A 350 3.02 -24.08 -10.04
CA GLU A 350 3.45 -25.04 -9.02
C GLU A 350 3.47 -24.45 -7.60
N PRO A 351 3.41 -25.28 -6.53
CA PRO A 351 3.18 -26.73 -6.56
C PRO A 351 1.73 -27.11 -6.91
N GLN A 352 1.56 -28.20 -7.67
CA GLN A 352 0.29 -28.89 -7.91
C GLN A 352 0.25 -30.28 -7.22
N PRO A 353 -0.92 -30.76 -6.77
CA PRO A 353 -2.22 -30.07 -6.73
C PRO A 353 -2.25 -28.96 -5.67
N HIS A 354 -3.20 -28.03 -5.79
CA HIS A 354 -3.43 -27.03 -4.74
C HIS A 354 -3.75 -27.71 -3.40
N LEU A 355 -3.18 -27.15 -2.33
CA LEU A 355 -3.23 -27.75 -1.00
C LEU A 355 -4.58 -27.54 -0.30
N SER A 356 -5.32 -26.48 -0.68
CA SER A 356 -6.61 -26.12 -0.07
C SER A 356 -7.42 -25.13 -0.93
N LYS A 357 -8.62 -24.74 -0.45
CA LYS A 357 -9.41 -23.68 -1.09
C LYS A 357 -8.77 -22.30 -0.89
N THR A 358 -8.19 -22.03 0.27
CA THR A 358 -7.42 -20.81 0.55
C THR A 358 -6.21 -20.69 -0.37
N ASP A 359 -5.48 -21.80 -0.62
CA ASP A 359 -4.38 -21.85 -1.60
C ASP A 359 -4.87 -21.50 -3.01
N THR A 360 -5.95 -22.15 -3.45
CA THR A 360 -6.59 -21.88 -4.75
C THR A 360 -6.99 -20.41 -4.88
N SER A 361 -7.57 -19.82 -3.83
CA SER A 361 -7.97 -18.40 -3.83
C SER A 361 -6.78 -17.46 -3.88
N ALA A 362 -5.68 -17.77 -3.19
CA ALA A 362 -4.47 -16.95 -3.20
C ALA A 362 -3.77 -16.94 -4.57
N ARG A 363 -3.91 -18.03 -5.33
CA ARG A 363 -3.40 -18.21 -6.69
C ARG A 363 -4.30 -17.66 -7.78
N ASN A 364 -5.47 -17.10 -7.46
CA ASN A 364 -6.37 -16.51 -8.44
C ASN A 364 -5.81 -15.17 -8.96
N MET A 365 -4.76 -15.25 -9.77
CA MET A 365 -3.99 -14.13 -10.25
C MET A 365 -3.54 -14.38 -11.69
N LEU A 366 -3.80 -13.42 -12.55
CA LEU A 366 -3.36 -13.39 -13.95
C LEU A 366 -2.29 -12.32 -14.11
N ILE A 367 -1.22 -12.63 -14.80
CA ILE A 367 -0.14 -11.69 -15.11
C ILE A 367 -0.01 -11.61 -16.62
N TYR A 368 -0.10 -10.40 -17.15
CA TYR A 368 0.07 -10.10 -18.56
C TYR A 368 1.40 -9.37 -18.73
N ASN A 369 2.34 -9.98 -19.46
CA ASN A 369 3.56 -9.31 -19.90
C ASN A 369 3.31 -8.78 -21.33
N LEU A 370 3.48 -7.47 -21.49
CA LEU A 370 3.17 -6.75 -22.72
C LEU A 370 4.45 -6.50 -23.53
N GLY A 371 4.28 -6.20 -24.81
CA GLY A 371 5.38 -5.80 -25.67
C GLY A 371 5.95 -4.46 -25.25
N ASN A 372 7.28 -4.39 -25.13
CA ASN A 372 7.99 -3.16 -24.79
C ASN A 372 7.89 -2.12 -25.92
N THR A 373 7.83 -0.85 -25.53
CA THR A 373 8.13 0.30 -26.40
C THR A 373 9.65 0.57 -26.42
N GLU A 374 10.08 1.52 -27.25
CA GLU A 374 11.49 1.90 -27.37
C GLU A 374 12.13 2.32 -26.03
N ASN A 375 11.37 2.99 -25.15
CA ASN A 375 11.88 3.55 -23.89
C ASN A 375 11.65 2.63 -22.68
N THR A 376 10.99 1.48 -22.87
CA THR A 376 10.67 0.56 -21.77
C THR A 376 11.58 -0.68 -21.73
N THR A 377 11.87 -1.13 -20.52
CA THR A 377 12.48 -2.41 -20.17
C THR A 377 11.42 -3.51 -20.01
N SER A 378 10.28 -3.19 -19.40
CA SER A 378 9.16 -4.13 -19.23
C SER A 378 7.84 -3.40 -19.03
N ILE A 379 6.75 -4.01 -19.49
CA ILE A 379 5.37 -3.56 -19.24
C ILE A 379 4.56 -4.74 -18.75
N ARG A 380 3.91 -4.60 -17.60
CA ARG A 380 3.20 -5.69 -16.92
C ARG A 380 1.87 -5.23 -16.33
N VAL A 381 0.84 -6.07 -16.45
CA VAL A 381 -0.45 -5.91 -15.78
C VAL A 381 -0.77 -7.17 -14.99
N THR A 382 -0.96 -7.04 -13.68
CA THR A 382 -1.39 -8.13 -12.81
C THR A 382 -2.82 -7.91 -12.35
N VAL A 383 -3.67 -8.91 -12.48
CA VAL A 383 -5.09 -8.85 -12.11
C VAL A 383 -5.41 -9.94 -11.11
N ARG A 384 -6.06 -9.56 -10.00
CA ARG A 384 -6.55 -10.51 -8.99
C ARG A 384 -7.82 -10.01 -8.31
N PRO A 385 -8.81 -10.88 -8.02
CA PRO A 385 -9.90 -10.53 -7.13
C PRO A 385 -9.41 -10.47 -5.68
N SER A 386 -10.09 -9.66 -4.87
CA SER A 386 -9.95 -9.72 -3.42
C SER A 386 -10.70 -10.94 -2.88
N GLY A 387 -10.11 -11.63 -1.91
CA GLY A 387 -10.74 -12.77 -1.24
C GLY A 387 -11.77 -12.38 -0.17
N THR A 388 -11.74 -11.13 0.29
CA THR A 388 -12.55 -10.65 1.44
C THR A 388 -13.52 -9.54 1.06
N GLU A 389 -13.22 -8.77 0.02
CA GLU A 389 -14.02 -7.63 -0.42
C GLU A 389 -14.48 -7.86 -1.87
N PRO A 390 -15.67 -7.36 -2.26
CA PRO A 390 -16.17 -7.58 -3.60
C PRO A 390 -15.54 -6.56 -4.57
N LYS A 391 -14.24 -6.76 -4.82
CA LYS A 391 -13.41 -5.92 -5.69
C LYS A 391 -12.37 -6.74 -6.45
N ILE A 392 -11.99 -6.24 -7.62
CA ILE A 392 -10.88 -6.76 -8.43
C ILE A 392 -9.79 -5.71 -8.51
N LYS A 393 -8.57 -6.09 -8.13
CA LYS A 393 -7.38 -5.24 -8.12
C LYS A 393 -6.57 -5.43 -9.40
N MET A 394 -6.05 -4.33 -9.91
CA MET A 394 -5.22 -4.29 -11.11
C MET A 394 -3.93 -3.50 -10.79
N TYR A 395 -2.80 -4.17 -10.95
CA TYR A 395 -1.48 -3.60 -10.72
C TYR A 395 -0.82 -3.38 -12.07
N PHE A 396 -0.44 -2.14 -12.34
CA PHE A 396 0.25 -1.73 -13.55
C PHE A 396 1.70 -1.44 -13.21
N GLU A 397 2.62 -1.95 -14.01
CA GLU A 397 4.03 -1.65 -13.94
C GLU A 397 4.55 -1.31 -15.33
N VAL A 398 5.05 -0.09 -15.50
CA VAL A 398 5.75 0.35 -16.70
C VAL A 398 7.16 0.74 -16.28
N PHE A 399 8.14 -0.08 -16.66
CA PHE A 399 9.52 0.10 -16.29
C PHE A 399 10.30 0.66 -17.48
N GLY A 400 10.77 1.89 -17.36
CA GLY A 400 11.62 2.60 -18.32
C GLY A 400 13.05 2.05 -18.37
N LYS A 401 13.87 2.63 -19.24
CA LYS A 401 15.31 2.39 -19.30
C LYS A 401 16.05 3.43 -18.44
N PRO A 402 17.29 3.13 -17.99
CA PRO A 402 18.17 4.13 -17.40
C PRO A 402 18.34 5.34 -18.32
N CYS A 403 18.45 6.53 -17.72
CA CYS A 403 18.65 7.79 -18.42
C CYS A 403 19.56 8.71 -17.61
N GLU A 404 20.12 9.73 -18.27
CA GLU A 404 20.79 10.81 -17.53
C GLU A 404 19.78 11.54 -16.65
N LEU A 405 20.22 12.00 -15.47
CA LEU A 405 19.36 12.67 -14.49
C LEU A 405 18.66 13.91 -15.07
N GLU A 406 19.33 14.63 -15.98
CA GLU A 406 18.79 15.81 -16.67
C GLU A 406 17.55 15.49 -17.53
N ASN A 407 17.41 14.24 -18.00
CA ASN A 407 16.30 13.78 -18.83
C ASN A 407 15.21 13.06 -18.02
N LEU A 408 15.41 12.88 -16.70
CA LEU A 408 14.55 12.03 -15.87
C LEU A 408 13.10 12.51 -15.84
N GLU A 409 12.87 13.82 -15.76
CA GLU A 409 11.50 14.35 -15.70
C GLU A 409 10.73 14.11 -17.01
N ASP A 410 11.40 14.19 -18.16
CA ASP A 410 10.79 13.85 -19.44
C ASP A 410 10.48 12.34 -19.53
N GLU A 411 11.39 11.49 -19.07
CA GLU A 411 11.17 10.04 -19.00
C GLU A 411 10.01 9.70 -18.07
N LYS A 412 9.94 10.31 -16.88
CA LYS A 412 8.82 10.15 -15.95
C LYS A 412 7.50 10.53 -16.57
N HIS A 413 7.43 11.65 -17.30
CA HIS A 413 6.22 12.07 -18.00
C HIS A 413 5.80 11.06 -19.07
N GLN A 414 6.74 10.58 -19.90
CA GLN A 414 6.45 9.61 -20.96
C GLN A 414 5.95 8.27 -20.41
N ILE A 415 6.67 7.71 -19.42
CA ILE A 415 6.31 6.45 -18.77
C ILE A 415 4.99 6.57 -18.01
N SER A 416 4.76 7.70 -17.32
CA SER A 416 3.51 7.95 -16.60
C SER A 416 2.32 8.07 -17.55
N ALA A 417 2.49 8.71 -18.71
CA ALA A 417 1.47 8.80 -19.74
C ALA A 417 1.18 7.44 -20.38
N LEU A 418 2.21 6.64 -20.67
CA LEU A 418 2.06 5.29 -21.20
C LEU A 418 1.29 4.38 -20.23
N ARG A 419 1.65 4.40 -18.95
CA ARG A 419 0.92 3.69 -17.89
C ARG A 419 -0.52 4.16 -17.78
N HIS A 420 -0.79 5.47 -17.86
CA HIS A 420 -2.15 5.99 -17.80
C HIS A 420 -3.02 5.49 -18.95
N ASN A 421 -2.48 5.48 -20.17
CA ASN A 421 -3.21 4.92 -21.30
C ASN A 421 -3.46 3.41 -21.11
N LEU A 422 -2.46 2.66 -20.64
CA LEU A 422 -2.60 1.23 -20.34
C LEU A 422 -3.70 0.95 -19.32
N GLU A 423 -3.69 1.69 -18.21
CA GLU A 423 -4.73 1.62 -17.17
C GLU A 423 -6.12 1.83 -17.78
N LYS A 424 -6.28 2.94 -18.51
CA LYS A 424 -7.55 3.31 -19.13
C LYS A 424 -8.07 2.21 -20.07
N VAL A 425 -7.27 1.77 -21.03
CA VAL A 425 -7.73 0.77 -22.01
C VAL A 425 -8.04 -0.57 -21.36
N PHE A 426 -7.27 -0.97 -20.35
CA PHE A 426 -7.49 -2.22 -19.62
C PHE A 426 -8.75 -2.16 -18.75
N MET A 427 -8.95 -1.06 -18.02
CA MET A 427 -10.16 -0.88 -17.21
C MET A 427 -11.41 -0.73 -18.07
N GLN A 428 -11.35 0.02 -19.17
CA GLN A 428 -12.46 0.13 -20.13
C GLN A 428 -12.82 -1.24 -20.71
N TYR A 429 -11.82 -2.08 -21.02
CA TYR A 429 -12.06 -3.45 -21.43
C TYR A 429 -12.86 -4.22 -20.37
N CYS A 430 -12.47 -4.13 -19.10
CA CYS A 430 -13.18 -4.79 -18.00
C CYS A 430 -14.59 -4.24 -17.77
N TYR A 431 -14.80 -2.91 -17.84
CA TYR A 431 -16.13 -2.32 -17.70
C TYR A 431 -17.07 -2.70 -18.84
N ARG A 432 -16.58 -2.80 -20.07
CA ARG A 432 -17.37 -3.26 -21.23
C ARG A 432 -17.85 -4.70 -21.08
N LEU A 433 -17.13 -5.56 -20.36
CA LEU A 433 -17.63 -6.91 -20.03
C LEU A 433 -18.87 -6.89 -19.12
N LEU A 434 -19.15 -5.75 -18.47
CA LEU A 434 -20.30 -5.53 -17.61
C LEU A 434 -21.37 -4.64 -18.27
N ASP A 435 -21.26 -4.39 -19.57
CA ASP A 435 -22.10 -3.43 -20.32
C ASP A 435 -22.07 -2.01 -19.72
N VAL A 436 -20.93 -1.62 -19.16
CA VAL A 436 -20.71 -0.29 -18.59
C VAL A 436 -19.83 0.54 -19.51
N ASP A 437 -20.34 1.71 -19.88
CA ASP A 437 -19.61 2.74 -20.61
C ASP A 437 -19.92 4.10 -19.98
N PHE A 438 -18.93 4.72 -19.35
CA PHE A 438 -19.04 6.04 -18.75
C PHE A 438 -17.95 6.97 -19.30
N PRO A 439 -18.15 8.30 -19.29
CA PRO A 439 -17.18 9.25 -19.85
C PRO A 439 -15.80 9.12 -19.21
N ASP A 440 -14.73 9.38 -19.97
CA ASP A 440 -13.34 9.22 -19.49
C ASP A 440 -13.03 9.89 -18.14
N ARG A 441 -13.65 11.04 -17.85
CA ARG A 441 -13.52 11.70 -16.54
C ARG A 441 -14.00 10.86 -15.35
N GLY A 442 -14.72 9.76 -15.58
CA GLY A 442 -15.08 8.78 -14.54
C GLY A 442 -13.89 8.06 -13.93
N PHE A 443 -12.76 8.01 -14.63
CA PHE A 443 -11.48 7.54 -14.08
C PHE A 443 -10.84 8.55 -13.11
N LEU A 444 -11.33 9.80 -13.06
CA LEU A 444 -10.89 10.83 -12.12
C LEU A 444 -11.70 10.85 -10.82
N LEU A 445 -12.79 10.09 -10.74
CA LEU A 445 -13.51 9.86 -9.49
C LEU A 445 -12.60 9.10 -8.51
N PHE A 446 -12.83 9.26 -7.20
CA PHE A 446 -12.09 8.53 -6.18
C PHE A 446 -12.04 7.03 -6.52
N TRP A 447 -10.82 6.50 -6.61
CA TRP A 447 -10.57 5.21 -7.25
C TRP A 447 -11.25 4.05 -6.53
N GLN A 448 -11.38 4.12 -5.19
CA GLN A 448 -12.08 3.14 -4.37
C GLN A 448 -13.61 3.32 -4.35
N LEU A 449 -14.17 4.27 -5.11
CA LEU A 449 -15.61 4.45 -5.16
C LEU A 449 -16.26 3.22 -5.86
N PRO A 450 -17.30 2.61 -5.28
CA PRO A 450 -18.07 1.55 -5.94
C PRO A 450 -18.60 1.96 -7.30
N LEU A 451 -18.65 1.02 -8.26
CA LEU A 451 -19.15 1.33 -9.61
C LEU A 451 -20.58 1.90 -9.56
N VAL A 452 -21.46 1.37 -8.71
CA VAL A 452 -22.82 1.89 -8.53
C VAL A 452 -22.84 3.37 -8.12
N ASP A 453 -21.89 3.79 -7.29
CA ASP A 453 -21.79 5.17 -6.83
C ASP A 453 -21.15 6.07 -7.91
N LYS A 454 -20.21 5.54 -8.70
CA LYS A 454 -19.67 6.23 -9.89
C LYS A 454 -20.78 6.52 -10.90
N LEU A 455 -21.63 5.53 -11.21
CA LEU A 455 -22.76 5.71 -12.12
C LEU A 455 -23.79 6.69 -11.57
N LYS A 456 -24.15 6.54 -10.29
CA LYS A 456 -25.07 7.45 -9.61
C LYS A 456 -24.60 8.90 -9.62
N TYR A 457 -23.29 9.15 -9.49
CA TYR A 457 -22.74 10.50 -9.62
C TYR A 457 -23.05 11.11 -10.99
N PHE A 458 -22.89 10.34 -12.08
CA PHE A 458 -23.21 10.81 -13.42
C PHE A 458 -24.71 11.05 -13.62
N ASP A 459 -25.56 10.24 -12.99
CA ASP A 459 -27.03 10.43 -13.05
C ASP A 459 -27.49 11.75 -12.40
N ILE A 460 -26.79 12.22 -11.37
CA ILE A 460 -27.16 13.43 -10.61
C ILE A 460 -26.34 14.67 -10.96
N GLU A 461 -25.38 14.59 -11.89
CA GLU A 461 -24.47 15.70 -12.16
C GLU A 461 -25.22 16.94 -12.67
N ASP A 462 -26.23 16.75 -13.50
CA ASP A 462 -27.06 17.87 -13.99
C ASP A 462 -27.88 18.50 -12.85
N ASP A 463 -28.29 17.72 -11.85
CA ASP A 463 -28.95 18.25 -10.64
C ASP A 463 -27.99 19.12 -9.82
N ILE A 464 -26.73 18.71 -9.68
CA ILE A 464 -25.67 19.49 -9.03
C ILE A 464 -25.47 20.82 -9.77
N VAL A 465 -25.33 20.76 -11.09
CA VAL A 465 -25.18 21.95 -11.95
C VAL A 465 -26.36 22.91 -11.80
N ASN A 466 -27.57 22.38 -11.69
CA ASN A 466 -28.80 23.16 -11.56
C ASN A 466 -28.93 23.87 -10.20
N LEU A 467 -28.16 23.47 -9.17
CA LEU A 467 -28.16 24.17 -7.89
C LEU A 467 -27.71 25.63 -8.01
N LYS A 468 -26.92 25.99 -9.04
CA LYS A 468 -26.52 27.40 -9.28
C LYS A 468 -27.71 28.34 -9.46
N ASN A 469 -28.87 27.82 -9.86
CA ASN A 469 -30.10 28.58 -10.08
C ASN A 469 -30.83 28.92 -8.77
N ILE A 470 -30.38 28.40 -7.63
CA ILE A 470 -30.93 28.68 -6.31
C ILE A 470 -30.24 29.92 -5.73
N SER A 471 -31.04 30.91 -5.32
CA SER A 471 -30.50 32.20 -4.86
C SER A 471 -29.75 32.13 -3.53
N ALA A 472 -30.21 31.31 -2.58
CA ALA A 472 -29.62 31.25 -1.25
C ALA A 472 -28.45 30.24 -1.20
N ALA A 473 -27.27 30.70 -0.77
CA ALA A 473 -26.08 29.86 -0.63
C ALA A 473 -26.28 28.68 0.34
N GLY A 474 -26.92 28.93 1.49
CA GLY A 474 -27.25 27.88 2.46
C GLY A 474 -28.15 26.78 1.86
N ASP A 475 -29.14 27.15 1.04
CA ASP A 475 -30.02 26.18 0.37
C ASP A 475 -29.27 25.37 -0.69
N ARG A 476 -28.33 26.00 -1.42
CA ARG A 476 -27.43 25.30 -2.36
C ARG A 476 -26.59 24.27 -1.62
N LYS A 477 -25.94 24.66 -0.52
CA LYS A 477 -25.10 23.74 0.28
C LYS A 477 -25.92 22.58 0.84
N ALA A 478 -27.07 22.84 1.47
CA ALA A 478 -27.92 21.80 2.03
C ALA A 478 -28.41 20.80 0.98
N LYS A 479 -28.77 21.27 -0.23
CA LYS A 479 -29.14 20.38 -1.33
C LYS A 479 -27.97 19.62 -1.91
N LEU A 480 -26.80 20.24 -2.04
CA LEU A 480 -25.56 19.58 -2.46
C LEU A 480 -25.21 18.44 -1.51
N ASP A 481 -25.23 18.71 -0.20
CA ASP A 481 -24.94 17.72 0.83
C ASP A 481 -25.93 16.54 0.77
N ASN A 482 -27.21 16.81 0.49
CA ASN A 482 -28.20 15.77 0.30
C ASN A 482 -27.98 14.94 -0.98
N LEU A 483 -27.66 15.60 -2.11
CA LEU A 483 -27.35 14.91 -3.38
C LEU A 483 -26.15 13.99 -3.24
N LEU A 484 -25.10 14.44 -2.56
CA LEU A 484 -23.85 13.70 -2.40
C LEU A 484 -23.80 12.80 -1.16
N LYS A 485 -24.86 12.77 -0.34
CA LYS A 485 -24.91 12.00 0.93
C LYS A 485 -24.50 10.53 0.78
N PHE A 486 -24.81 9.92 -0.36
CA PHE A 486 -24.49 8.52 -0.63
C PHE A 486 -22.98 8.24 -0.71
N LEU A 487 -22.16 9.26 -0.98
CA LEU A 487 -20.70 9.13 -1.02
C LEU A 487 -20.07 9.05 0.38
N GLY A 488 -20.84 9.28 1.46
CA GLY A 488 -20.35 9.22 2.83
C GLY A 488 -19.42 10.39 3.19
N ALA A 489 -18.34 10.11 3.92
CA ALA A 489 -17.38 11.12 4.35
C ALA A 489 -16.67 11.80 3.16
N ASN A 490 -16.47 13.12 3.26
CA ASN A 490 -15.80 13.97 2.27
C ASN A 490 -16.33 13.79 0.84
N PRO A 491 -17.64 13.99 0.62
CA PRO A 491 -18.30 13.65 -0.64
C PRO A 491 -17.77 14.45 -1.85
N ILE A 492 -17.49 15.74 -1.68
CA ILE A 492 -17.02 16.62 -2.76
C ILE A 492 -15.66 16.17 -3.25
N GLN A 493 -14.70 15.95 -2.34
CA GLN A 493 -13.35 15.48 -2.68
C GLN A 493 -13.35 14.20 -3.54
N LYS A 494 -14.36 13.34 -3.39
CA LYS A 494 -14.47 12.09 -4.15
C LYS A 494 -14.83 12.28 -5.62
N VAL A 495 -15.44 13.41 -5.99
CA VAL A 495 -15.99 13.64 -7.33
C VAL A 495 -15.46 14.90 -8.01
N ASP A 496 -14.84 15.80 -7.24
CA ASP A 496 -14.49 17.15 -7.69
C ASP A 496 -13.54 17.16 -8.89
N LYS A 497 -12.56 16.25 -8.95
CA LYS A 497 -11.65 16.13 -10.10
C LYS A 497 -12.40 15.84 -11.41
N ALA A 498 -13.38 14.94 -11.38
CA ALA A 498 -14.19 14.60 -12.55
C ALA A 498 -15.17 15.71 -12.95
N PHE A 499 -15.63 16.51 -11.97
CA PHE A 499 -16.44 17.70 -12.21
C PHE A 499 -15.59 18.81 -12.84
N LYS A 500 -14.42 19.10 -12.25
CA LYS A 500 -13.46 20.10 -12.72
C LYS A 500 -13.00 19.86 -14.15
N GLU A 501 -12.77 18.60 -14.54
CA GLU A 501 -12.43 18.24 -15.92
C GLU A 501 -13.51 18.67 -16.93
N LYS A 502 -14.79 18.67 -16.55
CA LYS A 502 -15.91 19.07 -17.42
C LYS A 502 -16.17 20.57 -17.39
N PHE A 503 -16.03 21.22 -16.22
CA PHE A 503 -16.48 22.59 -15.99
C PHE A 503 -15.35 23.61 -15.78
N ASN A 504 -14.09 23.19 -15.74
CA ASN A 504 -12.88 23.99 -15.46
C ASN A 504 -12.84 24.65 -14.07
N MET A 505 -13.73 24.25 -13.15
CA MET A 505 -13.82 24.76 -11.78
C MET A 505 -14.33 23.66 -10.86
N GLY A 506 -13.98 23.73 -9.57
CA GLY A 506 -14.48 22.79 -8.55
C GLY A 506 -15.98 22.99 -8.30
N ILE A 507 -16.63 22.04 -7.63
CA ILE A 507 -18.07 22.08 -7.31
C ILE A 507 -18.38 23.27 -6.40
N GLU A 508 -17.55 23.53 -5.39
CA GLU A 508 -17.80 24.62 -4.45
C GLU A 508 -17.63 25.99 -5.12
N GLU A 509 -16.58 26.17 -5.92
CA GLU A 509 -16.37 27.33 -6.78
C GLU A 509 -17.54 27.52 -7.77
N TYR A 510 -17.94 26.46 -8.48
CA TYR A 510 -19.06 26.49 -9.44
C TYR A 510 -20.37 26.95 -8.83
N LEU A 511 -20.59 26.58 -7.57
CA LEU A 511 -21.81 26.89 -6.83
C LEU A 511 -21.68 28.15 -5.97
N ASN A 512 -20.57 28.89 -6.03
CA ASN A 512 -20.28 30.03 -5.15
C ASN A 512 -20.54 29.68 -3.67
N LEU A 513 -19.94 28.59 -3.20
CA LEU A 513 -20.03 28.08 -1.83
C LEU A 513 -18.74 28.29 -1.02
N GLU A 514 -17.68 28.78 -1.65
CA GLU A 514 -16.46 29.22 -0.96
C GLU A 514 -16.78 30.48 -0.15
N GLU A 515 -16.40 30.49 1.15
CA GLU A 515 -16.56 31.63 2.07
C GLU A 515 -15.53 32.73 1.84
#